data_AF-A0A352WH28-F1
#
_entry.id   AF-A0A352WH28-F1
#
_cell.length_a   1.000
_cell.length_b   1.000
_cell.length_c   1.000
_cell.angle_alpha   90.00
_cell.angle_beta   90.00
_cell.angle_gamma   90.00
#
_symmetry.space_group_name_H-M   'P 1'
#
loop_
_entity.id
_entity.type
_entity.pdbx_description
1 polymer ?
#
loop_
_entity_poly.entity_id
_entity_poly.type
_entity_poly.pdbx_seq_one_letter_code
_entity_poly.pdbx_strand_id
1 'polypeptide(L)'
;SATEFNTDGDVTGPRLQGLGLLKFAEYMREKKPDWNYSMSMYQFRDRGRLGLEIEDSNNQNVGIEQPLMDDYKTLLYDPYFQPGSEVIEKIYDRKTAKESSNIDKCIKNTKLRWGGAEDAEGLRFKIKLKEKPEFFDMAFPEDMNLMIEVNGIWFYKRPGVRVIDAMPAFFRKDAKPVAPGEEITVTVFAPPADGENPVTDKADWATNYRTKMTGSLGFRIRYEACGSIV
;
A
#
# COMPACT_ATOMS: atom_id res chain seq x y z
N SER A 1 -13.81 -22.83 12.06
CA SER A 1 -12.55 -23.56 11.85
C SER A 1 -11.76 -22.80 10.79
N ALA A 2 -10.47 -22.54 11.02
CA ALA A 2 -9.61 -22.03 9.95
C ALA A 2 -9.22 -23.21 9.06
N THR A 3 -9.47 -23.12 7.76
CA THR A 3 -8.98 -24.10 6.79
C THR A 3 -7.55 -23.72 6.44
N GLU A 4 -6.58 -24.49 6.92
CA GLU A 4 -5.18 -24.33 6.55
C GLU A 4 -4.88 -25.18 5.31
N PHE A 5 -4.25 -24.57 4.31
CA PHE A 5 -3.69 -25.27 3.17
C PHE A 5 -2.20 -24.98 3.12
N ASN A 6 -1.38 -26.03 3.15
CA ASN A 6 0.07 -25.92 3.28
C ASN A 6 0.73 -26.47 2.01
N THR A 7 1.66 -25.69 1.44
CA THR A 7 2.50 -26.10 0.31
C THR A 7 3.95 -25.79 0.67
N ASP A 8 4.72 -26.83 0.97
CA ASP A 8 6.10 -26.73 1.42
C ASP A 8 7.05 -26.53 0.23
N GLY A 9 7.76 -25.40 0.22
CA GLY A 9 8.71 -25.04 -0.83
C GLY A 9 9.92 -25.98 -0.92
N ASP A 10 10.30 -26.67 0.15
CA ASP A 10 11.37 -27.68 0.13
C ASP A 10 10.90 -29.01 -0.49
N VAL A 11 9.59 -29.30 -0.44
CA VAL A 11 9.00 -30.52 -1.01
C VAL A 11 8.58 -30.30 -2.47
N THR A 12 7.80 -29.25 -2.74
CA THR A 12 7.24 -29.00 -4.08
C THR A 12 8.16 -28.17 -4.97
N GLY A 13 9.20 -27.57 -4.39
CA GLY A 13 10.04 -26.56 -5.03
C GLY A 13 9.41 -25.16 -5.00
N PRO A 14 10.23 -24.10 -4.94
CA PRO A 14 9.77 -22.73 -4.69
C PRO A 14 8.91 -22.15 -5.82
N ARG A 15 9.02 -22.67 -7.04
CA ARG A 15 8.21 -22.21 -8.19
C ARG A 15 6.79 -22.78 -8.21
N LEU A 16 6.59 -23.97 -7.66
CA LEU A 16 5.27 -24.63 -7.66
C LEU A 16 4.46 -24.31 -6.40
N GLN A 17 5.12 -23.72 -5.40
CA GLN A 17 4.53 -23.39 -4.12
C GLN A 17 3.30 -22.48 -4.25
N GLY A 18 3.36 -21.43 -5.07
CA GLY A 18 2.24 -20.51 -5.26
C GLY A 18 1.13 -21.03 -6.18
N LEU A 19 1.32 -22.14 -6.90
CA LEU A 19 0.29 -22.67 -7.79
C LEU A 19 -0.96 -23.12 -7.02
N GLY A 20 -0.79 -23.69 -5.83
CA GLY A 20 -1.91 -24.09 -4.97
C GLY A 20 -2.73 -22.87 -4.51
N LEU A 21 -2.03 -21.81 -4.10
CA LEU A 21 -2.62 -20.52 -3.72
C LEU A 21 -3.42 -19.91 -4.88
N LEU A 22 -2.84 -19.85 -6.08
CA LEU A 22 -3.49 -19.30 -7.28
C LEU A 22 -4.76 -20.08 -7.66
N LYS A 23 -4.70 -21.42 -7.65
CA LYS A 23 -5.86 -22.27 -7.95
C LYS A 23 -6.96 -22.13 -6.90
N PHE A 24 -6.59 -22.00 -5.62
CA PHE A 24 -7.56 -21.78 -4.56
C PHE A 24 -8.24 -20.40 -4.71
N ALA A 25 -7.47 -19.35 -5.03
CA ALA A 25 -8.00 -18.03 -5.32
C ALA A 25 -8.95 -18.02 -6.53
N GLU A 26 -8.60 -18.73 -7.60
CA GLU A 26 -9.47 -18.93 -8.76
C GLU A 26 -10.78 -19.61 -8.37
N TYR A 27 -10.72 -20.72 -7.61
CA TYR A 27 -11.91 -21.39 -7.09
C TYR A 27 -12.80 -20.46 -6.26
N MET A 28 -12.19 -19.69 -5.36
CA MET A 28 -12.89 -18.73 -4.51
C MET A 28 -13.63 -17.68 -5.34
N ARG A 29 -12.99 -17.14 -6.37
CA ARG A 29 -13.57 -16.15 -7.29
C ARG A 29 -14.72 -16.72 -8.12
N GLU A 30 -14.58 -17.95 -8.61
CA GLU A 30 -15.59 -18.61 -9.45
C GLU A 30 -16.80 -19.08 -8.67
N LYS A 31 -16.57 -19.72 -7.52
CA LYS A 31 -17.63 -20.37 -6.75
C LYS A 31 -18.30 -19.44 -5.75
N LYS A 32 -17.63 -18.35 -5.36
CA LYS A 32 -18.12 -17.37 -4.38
C LYS A 32 -18.82 -18.03 -3.19
N PRO A 33 -18.14 -18.97 -2.51
CA PRO A 33 -18.75 -19.71 -1.42
C PRO A 33 -19.20 -18.75 -0.32
N ASP A 34 -20.37 -19.01 0.26
CA ASP A 34 -20.95 -18.22 1.34
C ASP A 34 -20.27 -18.44 2.71
N TRP A 35 -19.35 -19.39 2.81
CA TRP A 35 -18.68 -19.77 4.05
C TRP A 35 -17.27 -19.18 4.22
N ASN A 36 -16.70 -18.54 3.21
CA ASN A 36 -15.35 -17.98 3.28
C ASN A 36 -15.36 -16.50 2.93
N TYR A 37 -14.98 -15.70 3.93
CA TYR A 37 -14.99 -14.23 3.87
C TYR A 37 -13.58 -13.63 3.92
N SER A 38 -12.55 -14.43 4.23
CA SER A 38 -11.18 -13.94 4.36
C SER A 38 -10.18 -15.07 4.18
N MET A 39 -8.98 -14.69 3.74
CA MET A 39 -7.81 -15.58 3.63
C MET A 39 -6.62 -14.87 4.24
N SER A 40 -5.85 -15.58 5.06
CA SER A 40 -4.59 -15.11 5.60
C SER A 40 -3.45 -16.00 5.11
N MET A 41 -2.38 -15.39 4.62
CA MET A 41 -1.15 -16.13 4.33
C MET A 41 -0.32 -16.22 5.61
N TYR A 42 -0.11 -17.44 6.09
CA TYR A 42 0.81 -17.73 7.17
C TYR A 42 2.01 -18.49 6.60
N GLN A 43 3.25 -18.01 6.72
CA GLN A 43 3.77 -16.85 7.47
C GLN A 43 4.54 -15.89 6.54
N PHE A 44 4.84 -14.67 6.99
CA PHE A 44 5.57 -13.72 6.12
C PHE A 44 7.02 -14.15 5.91
N ARG A 45 7.74 -14.47 6.99
CA ARG A 45 9.13 -14.93 6.95
C ARG A 45 9.29 -16.19 7.78
N ASP A 46 10.07 -17.14 7.27
CA ASP A 46 10.37 -18.37 7.99
C ASP A 46 11.75 -18.95 7.66
N ARG A 47 12.08 -20.11 8.25
CA ARG A 47 13.32 -20.85 7.97
C ARG A 47 13.10 -22.13 7.16
N GLY A 48 11.85 -22.55 6.96
CA GLY A 48 11.47 -23.80 6.30
C GLY A 48 10.81 -23.60 4.93
N ARG A 49 10.99 -22.43 4.30
CA ARG A 49 10.42 -22.09 2.99
C ARG A 49 8.91 -22.19 2.92
N LEU A 50 8.20 -21.97 4.01
CA LEU A 50 6.74 -21.82 4.04
C LEU A 50 6.30 -20.38 3.85
N GLY A 51 7.21 -19.43 4.09
CA GLY A 51 6.91 -18.01 4.04
C GLY A 51 7.11 -17.36 2.69
N LEU A 52 6.63 -16.12 2.59
CA LEU A 52 6.90 -15.26 1.44
C LEU A 52 8.40 -14.88 1.35
N GLU A 53 9.09 -14.90 2.48
CA GLU A 53 10.54 -14.75 2.62
C GLU A 53 11.14 -15.91 3.41
N ILE A 54 12.37 -16.29 3.05
CA ILE A 54 13.22 -17.10 3.93
C ILE A 54 14.13 -16.17 4.71
N GLU A 55 14.29 -16.40 6.01
CA GLU A 55 15.28 -15.71 6.83
C GLU A 55 16.71 -16.00 6.35
N ASP A 56 17.50 -14.96 6.08
CA ASP A 56 18.92 -15.14 5.82
C ASP A 56 19.61 -15.69 7.07
N SER A 57 20.19 -16.88 6.94
CA SER A 57 20.87 -17.57 8.04
C SER A 57 22.05 -16.77 8.61
N ASN A 58 22.58 -15.81 7.86
CA ASN A 58 23.66 -14.93 8.31
C ASN A 58 23.15 -13.62 8.93
N ASN A 59 21.90 -13.24 8.70
CA ASN A 59 21.30 -12.02 9.25
C ASN A 59 19.77 -12.14 9.35
N GLN A 60 19.27 -12.44 10.55
CA GLN A 60 17.83 -12.60 10.82
C GLN A 60 16.95 -11.37 10.47
N ASN A 61 17.56 -10.19 10.31
CA ASN A 61 16.84 -8.98 9.92
C ASN A 61 16.60 -8.90 8.40
N VAL A 62 17.26 -9.75 7.61
CA VAL A 62 17.16 -9.81 6.16
C VAL A 62 16.33 -11.01 5.75
N GLY A 63 15.28 -10.76 4.98
CA GLY A 63 14.51 -11.80 4.31
C GLY A 63 14.94 -11.94 2.85
N ILE A 64 14.95 -13.17 2.36
CA ILE A 64 15.19 -13.52 0.97
C ILE A 64 13.84 -13.88 0.35
N GLU A 65 13.34 -12.99 -0.52
CA GLU A 65 12.06 -13.13 -1.21
C GLU A 65 11.97 -14.47 -1.97
N GLN A 66 10.87 -15.20 -1.75
CA GLN A 66 10.52 -16.42 -2.47
C GLN A 66 9.65 -16.10 -3.69
N PRO A 67 9.66 -16.94 -4.75
CA PRO A 67 8.75 -16.78 -5.89
C PRO A 67 7.26 -16.71 -5.49
N LEU A 68 6.89 -17.37 -4.39
CA LEU A 68 5.56 -17.30 -3.78
C LEU A 68 5.09 -15.86 -3.50
N MET A 69 6.01 -14.93 -3.24
CA MET A 69 5.69 -13.52 -3.03
C MET A 69 5.05 -12.89 -4.28
N ASP A 70 5.53 -13.21 -5.48
CA ASP A 70 4.96 -12.68 -6.72
C ASP A 70 3.58 -13.30 -7.02
N ASP A 71 3.41 -14.59 -6.74
CA ASP A 71 2.11 -15.25 -6.83
C ASP A 71 1.10 -14.65 -5.83
N TYR A 72 1.53 -14.38 -4.59
CA TYR A 72 0.69 -13.74 -3.57
C TYR A 72 0.34 -12.29 -3.95
N LYS A 73 1.28 -11.51 -4.49
CA LYS A 73 1.01 -10.16 -5.03
C LYS A 73 -0.07 -10.21 -6.11
N THR A 74 -0.11 -11.25 -6.95
CA THR A 74 -1.15 -11.42 -7.97
C THR A 74 -2.55 -11.48 -7.35
N LEU A 75 -2.72 -12.20 -6.23
CA LEU A 75 -3.98 -12.22 -5.47
C LEU A 75 -4.28 -10.85 -4.86
N LEU A 76 -3.27 -10.19 -4.29
CA LEU A 76 -3.40 -8.86 -3.69
C LEU A 76 -3.75 -7.76 -4.69
N TYR A 77 -3.70 -8.01 -6.00
CA TYR A 77 -4.15 -7.09 -7.04
C TYR A 77 -5.42 -7.55 -7.77
N ASP A 78 -5.94 -8.74 -7.45
CA ASP A 78 -7.17 -9.24 -8.04
C ASP A 78 -8.36 -8.41 -7.51
N PRO A 79 -9.17 -7.79 -8.39
CA PRO A 79 -10.33 -6.99 -7.99
C PRO A 79 -11.34 -7.73 -7.12
N TYR A 80 -11.41 -9.07 -7.21
CA TYR A 80 -12.30 -9.87 -6.36
C TYR A 80 -11.87 -9.88 -4.90
N PHE A 81 -10.56 -9.84 -4.62
CA PHE A 81 -9.99 -9.82 -3.27
C PHE A 81 -9.68 -8.41 -2.78
N GLN A 82 -9.89 -7.39 -3.61
CA GLN A 82 -9.79 -6.00 -3.16
C GLN A 82 -10.99 -5.65 -2.28
N PRO A 83 -10.77 -4.91 -1.18
CA PRO A 83 -11.87 -4.35 -0.44
C PRO A 83 -12.69 -3.40 -1.31
N GLY A 84 -14.00 -3.39 -1.08
CA GLY A 84 -14.88 -2.37 -1.64
C GLY A 84 -14.53 -1.02 -1.03
N SER A 85 -13.70 -0.24 -1.71
CA SER A 85 -13.37 1.11 -1.24
C SER A 85 -14.46 2.08 -1.68
N GLU A 86 -15.27 2.57 -0.73
CA GLU A 86 -16.10 3.75 -0.95
C GLU A 86 -15.20 4.98 -0.89
N VAL A 87 -14.56 5.28 -2.02
CA VAL A 87 -13.68 6.44 -2.13
C VAL A 87 -14.57 7.66 -2.20
N ILE A 88 -14.64 8.41 -1.10
CA ILE A 88 -15.20 9.76 -1.12
C ILE A 88 -14.21 10.63 -1.92
N GLU A 89 -14.38 10.65 -3.24
CA GLU A 89 -13.58 11.48 -4.12
C GLU A 89 -13.89 12.95 -3.85
N LYS A 90 -12.93 13.66 -3.26
CA LYS A 90 -12.82 15.09 -3.50
C LYS A 90 -11.74 15.28 -4.58
N ILE A 91 -12.20 15.44 -5.82
CA ILE A 91 -11.34 15.74 -6.96
C ILE A 91 -10.83 17.18 -6.77
N TYR A 92 -9.51 17.35 -6.64
CA TYR A 92 -8.88 18.66 -6.54
C TYR A 92 -7.95 18.88 -7.74
N ASP A 93 -8.39 19.73 -8.67
CA ASP A 93 -7.60 20.14 -9.84
C ASP A 93 -6.69 21.33 -9.47
N ARG A 94 -5.38 21.15 -9.65
CA ARG A 94 -4.37 22.19 -9.39
C ARG A 94 -4.43 23.35 -10.40
N LYS A 95 -5.08 23.19 -11.55
CA LYS A 95 -5.21 24.25 -12.57
C LYS A 95 -6.27 25.31 -12.23
N THR A 96 -7.31 24.96 -11.47
CA THR A 96 -8.33 25.93 -11.02
C THR A 96 -7.98 26.59 -9.69
N ALA A 97 -6.99 26.07 -8.96
CA ALA A 97 -6.49 26.61 -7.70
C ALA A 97 -5.53 27.80 -7.91
N LYS A 98 -6.05 28.95 -8.34
CA LYS A 98 -5.52 30.25 -7.90
C LYS A 98 -5.78 30.36 -6.39
N GLU A 99 -4.94 29.73 -5.58
CA GLU A 99 -4.70 29.98 -4.15
C GLU A 99 -4.02 28.75 -3.52
N SER A 100 -2.71 28.69 -3.65
CA SER A 100 -1.83 27.74 -2.94
C SER A 100 -1.99 27.78 -1.40
N SER A 101 -2.69 28.77 -0.85
CA SER A 101 -2.93 28.94 0.59
C SER A 101 -4.16 28.18 1.14
N ASN A 102 -5.05 27.67 0.28
CA ASN A 102 -6.26 26.96 0.72
C ASN A 102 -6.13 25.43 0.67
N ILE A 103 -5.27 24.87 -0.18
CA ILE A 103 -5.03 23.41 -0.26
C ILE A 103 -4.41 22.88 1.03
N ASP A 104 -3.38 23.55 1.56
CA ASP A 104 -2.75 23.19 2.83
C ASP A 104 -3.73 23.27 4.00
N LYS A 105 -4.69 24.21 3.95
CA LYS A 105 -5.76 24.33 4.95
C LYS A 105 -6.82 23.24 4.83
N CYS A 106 -7.10 22.72 3.63
CA CYS A 106 -8.08 21.66 3.41
C CYS A 106 -7.55 20.28 3.83
N ILE A 107 -6.26 20.01 3.60
CA ILE A 107 -5.63 18.77 4.08
C ILE A 107 -5.54 18.82 5.62
N LYS A 108 -5.06 19.94 6.16
CA LYS A 108 -4.98 20.18 7.59
C LYS A 108 -6.38 20.13 8.22
N ASN A 109 -6.50 19.37 9.31
CA ASN A 109 -7.74 19.06 10.03
C ASN A 109 -8.70 18.07 9.36
N THR A 110 -8.34 17.46 8.22
CA THR A 110 -9.13 16.34 7.71
C THR A 110 -9.09 15.20 8.72
N LYS A 111 -10.27 14.79 9.19
CA LYS A 111 -10.43 13.62 10.07
C LYS A 111 -10.34 12.37 9.20
N LEU A 112 -9.57 11.40 9.67
CA LEU A 112 -9.42 10.10 9.04
C LEU A 112 -9.78 9.02 10.06
N ARG A 113 -10.47 7.98 9.60
CA ARG A 113 -10.79 6.78 10.35
C ARG A 113 -10.06 5.59 9.74
N TRP A 114 -9.48 4.75 10.58
CA TRP A 114 -8.89 3.48 10.20
C TRP A 114 -9.59 2.36 10.96
N GLY A 115 -10.39 1.56 10.25
CA GLY A 115 -11.02 0.34 10.75
C GLY A 115 -10.29 -0.95 10.34
N GLY A 116 -9.45 -0.87 9.30
CA GLY A 116 -8.72 -1.97 8.71
C GLY A 116 -8.24 -1.59 7.30
N ALA A 117 -7.48 -2.45 6.62
CA ALA A 117 -7.10 -2.19 5.24
C ALA A 117 -8.31 -2.18 4.30
N GLU A 118 -9.36 -2.90 4.69
CA GLU A 118 -10.62 -3.04 3.99
C GLU A 118 -11.65 -1.97 4.31
N ASP A 119 -11.47 -1.24 5.42
CA ASP A 119 -12.42 -0.28 5.94
C ASP A 119 -11.70 0.94 6.52
N ALA A 120 -11.18 1.80 5.63
CA ALA A 120 -10.47 3.01 6.01
C ALA A 120 -10.89 4.21 5.18
N GLU A 121 -10.92 5.37 5.85
CA GLU A 121 -11.02 6.67 5.23
C GLU A 121 -9.62 7.18 4.89
N GLY A 122 -9.43 7.60 3.64
CA GLY A 122 -8.16 8.10 3.14
C GLY A 122 -8.30 9.39 2.34
N LEU A 123 -7.17 10.01 2.05
CA LEU A 123 -7.06 11.14 1.13
C LEU A 123 -6.54 10.64 -0.22
N ARG A 124 -7.29 10.89 -1.29
CA ARG A 124 -6.85 10.58 -2.65
C ARG A 124 -6.49 11.85 -3.42
N PHE A 125 -5.31 11.84 -4.02
CA PHE A 125 -4.80 12.87 -4.90
C PHE A 125 -4.71 12.32 -6.33
N LYS A 126 -5.19 13.11 -7.29
CA LYS A 126 -5.04 12.84 -8.73
C LYS A 126 -3.90 13.72 -9.24
N ILE A 127 -2.84 13.11 -9.77
CA ILE A 127 -1.64 13.80 -10.22
C ILE A 127 -1.44 13.51 -11.71
N LYS A 128 -1.61 14.54 -12.53
CA LYS A 128 -1.30 14.46 -13.96
C LYS A 128 0.20 14.57 -14.19
N LEU A 129 0.81 13.50 -14.70
CA LEU A 129 2.24 13.45 -15.01
C LEU A 129 2.48 13.94 -16.44
N LYS A 130 3.55 14.70 -16.66
CA LYS A 130 4.00 15.09 -18.01
C LYS A 130 4.43 13.85 -18.80
N GLU A 131 5.24 13.02 -18.17
CA GLU A 131 5.80 11.77 -18.65
C GLU A 131 6.21 10.91 -17.45
N LYS A 132 6.85 9.77 -17.68
CA LYS A 132 7.39 8.96 -16.58
C LYS A 132 8.41 9.81 -15.79
N PRO A 133 8.27 9.96 -14.47
CA PRO A 133 9.20 10.78 -13.68
C PRO A 133 10.57 10.09 -13.56
N GLU A 134 11.62 10.91 -13.48
CA GLU A 134 12.97 10.50 -13.08
C GLU A 134 13.21 10.74 -11.58
N PHE A 135 12.34 11.51 -10.94
CA PHE A 135 12.34 11.76 -9.51
C PHE A 135 10.91 11.97 -9.02
N PHE A 136 10.51 11.27 -7.96
CA PHE A 136 9.22 11.46 -7.31
C PHE A 136 9.38 11.23 -5.81
N ASP A 137 9.40 12.32 -5.06
CA ASP A 137 9.42 12.29 -3.60
C ASP A 137 8.14 12.84 -3.00
N MET A 138 7.73 12.22 -1.90
CA MET A 138 6.67 12.73 -1.04
C MET A 138 7.27 13.25 0.27
N ALA A 139 7.02 14.52 0.58
CA ALA A 139 7.46 15.18 1.81
C ALA A 139 6.32 15.24 2.83
N PHE A 140 6.61 14.77 4.04
CA PHE A 140 5.69 14.67 5.17
C PHE A 140 6.22 15.53 6.33
N PRO A 141 5.69 16.74 6.54
CA PRO A 141 6.06 17.60 7.66
C PRO A 141 5.55 17.09 9.01
N GLU A 142 4.82 15.98 9.02
CA GLU A 142 4.16 15.43 10.20
C GLU A 142 4.87 14.21 10.78
N ASP A 143 4.82 14.07 12.10
CA ASP A 143 5.29 12.91 12.82
C ASP A 143 4.15 11.90 13.06
N MET A 144 3.63 11.35 11.96
CA MET A 144 2.54 10.38 12.01
C MET A 144 2.86 9.13 11.19
N ASN A 145 2.16 8.05 11.48
CA ASN A 145 2.22 6.83 10.70
C ASN A 145 1.29 6.92 9.49
N LEU A 146 1.76 6.59 8.28
CA LEU A 146 0.95 6.60 7.07
C LEU A 146 1.17 5.33 6.24
N MET A 147 0.07 4.84 5.68
CA MET A 147 0.09 3.89 4.56
C MET A 147 -0.28 4.65 3.30
N ILE A 148 0.55 4.55 2.27
CA ILE A 148 0.41 5.35 1.06
C ILE A 148 0.45 4.44 -0.15
N GLU A 149 -0.54 4.52 -1.01
CA GLU A 149 -0.59 3.83 -2.29
C GLU A 149 -0.28 4.84 -3.39
N VAL A 150 0.82 4.64 -4.13
CA VAL A 150 1.20 5.45 -5.30
C VAL A 150 1.13 4.58 -6.53
N ASN A 151 0.19 4.87 -7.42
CA ASN A 151 0.04 4.16 -8.69
C ASN A 151 -0.04 2.61 -8.53
N GLY A 152 -0.75 2.13 -7.50
CA GLY A 152 -0.85 0.71 -7.17
C GLY A 152 0.29 0.13 -6.32
N ILE A 153 1.37 0.89 -6.06
CA ILE A 153 2.46 0.43 -5.19
C ILE A 153 2.30 1.03 -3.80
N TRP A 154 2.34 0.17 -2.78
CA TRP A 154 2.20 0.55 -1.39
C TRP A 154 3.53 0.94 -0.75
N PHE A 155 3.48 1.99 0.05
CA PHE A 155 4.58 2.55 0.82
C PHE A 155 4.12 2.70 2.27
N TYR A 156 5.07 2.51 3.16
CA TYR A 156 4.88 2.71 4.59
C TYR A 156 5.74 3.87 5.07
N LYS A 157 5.12 4.80 5.79
CA LYS A 157 5.77 5.92 6.45
C LYS A 157 5.66 5.73 7.95
N ARG A 158 6.75 5.37 8.61
CA ARG A 158 6.81 5.39 10.08
C ARG A 158 6.92 6.82 10.64
N PRO A 159 6.60 7.02 11.93
CA PRO A 159 7.00 8.23 12.66
C PRO A 159 8.51 8.53 12.53
N GLY A 160 8.87 9.81 12.49
CA GLY A 160 10.23 10.32 12.33
C GLY A 160 10.71 10.44 10.88
N VAL A 161 10.12 9.71 9.94
CA VAL A 161 10.45 9.83 8.50
C VAL A 161 9.82 11.09 7.92
N ARG A 162 10.58 11.86 7.14
CA ARG A 162 10.11 13.13 6.54
C ARG A 162 9.92 13.07 5.03
N VAL A 163 10.54 12.09 4.38
CA VAL A 163 10.52 11.95 2.93
C VAL A 163 10.40 10.48 2.59
N ILE A 164 9.54 10.15 1.63
CA ILE A 164 9.53 8.87 0.95
C ILE A 164 9.93 9.09 -0.50
N ASP A 165 10.92 8.33 -0.95
CA ASP A 165 11.20 8.14 -2.37
C ASP A 165 10.13 7.22 -2.95
N ALA A 166 9.26 7.77 -3.78
CA ALA A 166 8.16 7.07 -4.43
C ALA A 166 8.55 6.53 -5.81
N MET A 167 9.81 6.67 -6.23
CA MET A 167 10.28 6.13 -7.51
C MET A 167 10.00 4.63 -7.70
N PRO A 168 9.99 3.75 -6.67
CA PRO A 168 9.58 2.36 -6.85
C PRO A 168 8.21 2.17 -7.53
N ALA A 169 7.31 3.15 -7.43
CA ALA A 169 6.02 3.15 -8.11
C ALA A 169 6.09 3.23 -9.65
N PHE A 170 7.28 3.47 -10.21
CA PHE A 170 7.50 3.67 -11.65
C PHE A 170 8.57 2.75 -12.25
N PHE A 171 9.41 2.12 -11.43
CA PHE A 171 10.52 1.29 -11.92
C PHE A 171 10.51 -0.15 -11.42
N ARG A 172 9.72 -0.49 -10.39
CA ARG A 172 9.58 -1.90 -9.98
C ARG A 172 8.98 -2.71 -11.13
N LYS A 173 9.30 -4.01 -11.16
CA LYS A 173 8.78 -4.92 -12.20
C LYS A 173 7.25 -4.98 -12.24
N ASP A 174 6.62 -4.80 -11.08
CA ASP A 174 5.16 -4.78 -10.87
C ASP A 174 4.56 -3.36 -10.96
N ALA A 175 5.35 -2.33 -11.28
CA ALA A 175 4.85 -0.97 -11.46
C ALA A 175 4.00 -0.86 -12.73
N LYS A 176 2.86 -0.16 -12.63
CA LYS A 176 2.02 0.16 -13.79
C LYS A 176 2.80 1.08 -14.73
N PRO A 177 2.85 0.80 -16.05
CA PRO A 177 3.42 1.72 -17.02
C PRO A 177 2.71 3.08 -16.96
N VAL A 178 3.46 4.15 -17.21
CA VAL A 178 2.93 5.52 -17.23
C VAL A 178 3.21 6.13 -18.60
N ALA A 179 2.15 6.44 -19.33
CA ALA A 179 2.20 7.17 -20.59
C ALA A 179 2.35 8.68 -20.36
N PRO A 180 2.89 9.43 -21.34
CA PRO A 180 2.90 10.89 -21.28
C PRO A 180 1.49 11.48 -21.12
N GLY A 181 1.34 12.41 -20.17
CA GLY A 181 0.06 13.04 -19.86
C GLY A 181 -0.90 12.21 -19.02
N GLU A 182 -0.51 11.01 -18.58
CA GLU A 182 -1.35 10.12 -17.77
C GLU A 182 -1.56 10.66 -16.35
N GLU A 183 -2.74 10.39 -15.79
CA GLU A 183 -3.08 10.73 -14.41
C GLU A 183 -2.89 9.51 -13.51
N ILE A 184 -2.11 9.68 -12.45
CA ILE A 184 -1.94 8.66 -11.42
C ILE A 184 -2.69 9.04 -10.15
N THR A 185 -2.95 8.04 -9.32
CA THR A 185 -3.53 8.23 -7.99
C THR A 185 -2.45 8.08 -6.91
N VAL A 186 -2.53 8.95 -5.91
CA VAL A 186 -1.87 8.79 -4.61
C VAL A 186 -2.95 8.74 -3.54
N THR A 187 -3.08 7.61 -2.86
CA THR A 187 -4.03 7.45 -1.74
C THR A 187 -3.26 7.37 -0.43
N VAL A 188 -3.67 8.13 0.58
CA VAL A 188 -3.03 8.19 1.90
C VAL A 188 -4.01 7.79 2.98
N PHE A 189 -3.60 6.87 3.84
CA PHE A 189 -4.29 6.42 5.03
C PHE A 189 -3.43 6.65 6.27
N ALA A 190 -4.06 6.74 7.44
CA ALA A 190 -3.38 7.03 8.70
C ALA A 190 -3.75 5.98 9.77
N PRO A 191 -3.12 4.79 9.75
CA PRO A 191 -3.26 3.80 10.82
C PRO A 191 -2.58 4.24 12.13
N PRO A 192 -2.87 3.58 13.27
CA PRO A 192 -2.12 3.78 14.50
C PRO A 192 -0.62 3.48 14.30
N ALA A 193 0.24 4.15 15.07
CA ALA A 193 1.68 4.12 14.83
C ALA A 193 2.38 2.84 15.30
N ASP A 194 1.87 2.25 16.37
CA ASP A 194 2.30 0.99 16.98
C ASP A 194 1.44 -0.19 16.55
N GLY A 195 0.44 0.04 15.69
CA GLY A 195 -0.51 -0.98 15.26
C GLY A 195 -1.65 -1.24 16.25
N GLU A 196 -1.70 -0.51 17.38
CA GLU A 196 -2.75 -0.68 18.40
C GLU A 196 -3.69 0.52 18.45
N ASN A 197 -4.98 0.24 18.62
CA ASN A 197 -5.97 1.30 18.80
C ASN A 197 -5.88 1.85 20.23
N PRO A 198 -5.71 3.16 20.44
CA PRO A 198 -5.73 3.74 21.77
C PRO A 198 -7.13 3.59 22.39
N VAL A 199 -7.18 3.29 23.69
CA VAL A 199 -8.44 3.25 24.44
C VAL A 199 -9.05 4.66 24.48
N THR A 200 -10.29 4.79 24.02
CA THR A 200 -11.05 6.05 24.05
C THR A 200 -12.45 5.82 24.61
N ASP A 201 -13.19 6.91 24.83
CA ASP A 201 -14.58 6.92 25.29
C ASP A 201 -15.59 6.48 24.22
N LYS A 202 -15.15 6.28 22.97
CA LYS A 202 -16.02 5.85 21.88
C LYS A 202 -16.37 4.37 21.99
N ALA A 203 -17.63 4.01 21.76
CA ALA A 203 -18.08 2.62 21.80
C ALA A 203 -17.33 1.68 20.84
N ASP A 204 -16.79 2.21 19.73
CA ASP A 204 -16.09 1.46 18.68
C ASP A 204 -14.56 1.63 18.72
N TRP A 205 -13.99 2.11 19.84
CA TRP A 205 -12.54 2.38 19.94
C TRP A 205 -11.67 1.17 19.60
N ALA A 206 -12.13 -0.04 19.96
CA ALA A 206 -11.38 -1.28 19.73
C ALA A 206 -11.25 -1.62 18.24
N THR A 207 -12.19 -1.17 17.41
CA THR A 207 -12.22 -1.48 15.97
C THR A 207 -11.93 -0.27 15.10
N ASN A 208 -11.91 0.95 15.64
CA ASN A 208 -11.77 2.18 14.86
C ASN A 208 -10.78 3.16 15.49
N TYR A 209 -9.64 3.33 14.85
CA TYR A 209 -8.73 4.44 15.12
C TYR A 209 -9.18 5.69 14.37
N ARG A 210 -9.06 6.85 15.02
CA ARG A 210 -9.40 8.14 14.42
C ARG A 210 -8.33 9.16 14.69
N THR A 211 -7.88 9.82 13.63
CA THR A 211 -6.85 10.85 13.68
C THR A 211 -7.20 12.04 12.80
N LYS A 212 -6.35 13.06 12.81
CA LYS A 212 -6.44 14.22 11.95
C LYS A 212 -5.10 14.44 11.28
N MET A 213 -5.12 14.76 10.00
CA MET A 213 -3.97 15.35 9.32
C MET A 213 -3.69 16.72 9.94
N THR A 214 -2.46 17.00 10.36
CA THR A 214 -2.06 18.28 10.99
C THR A 214 -1.13 19.12 10.13
N GLY A 215 -0.66 18.59 8.99
CA GLY A 215 0.27 19.20 8.05
C GLY A 215 -0.12 19.00 6.59
N SER A 216 0.68 19.58 5.69
CA SER A 216 0.48 19.47 4.24
C SER A 216 1.32 18.36 3.63
N LEU A 217 0.81 17.74 2.56
CA LEU A 217 1.56 16.74 1.79
C LEU A 217 2.26 17.42 0.60
N GLY A 218 3.58 17.34 0.55
CA GLY A 218 4.38 17.90 -0.54
C GLY A 218 4.76 16.84 -1.58
N PHE A 219 4.54 17.13 -2.86
CA PHE A 219 5.03 16.29 -3.97
C PHE A 219 6.17 17.00 -4.69
N ARG A 220 7.32 16.33 -4.83
CA ARG A 220 8.47 16.80 -5.60
C ARG A 220 8.69 15.87 -6.78
N ILE A 221 8.33 16.35 -7.98
CA ILE A 221 8.38 15.56 -9.20
C ILE A 221 9.37 16.22 -10.17
N ARG A 222 10.28 15.43 -10.76
CA ARG A 222 11.15 15.86 -11.86
C ARG A 222 11.13 14.83 -12.97
N TYR A 223 11.33 15.30 -14.19
CA TYR A 223 11.34 14.50 -15.42
C TYR A 223 12.75 14.43 -16.06
N GLU A 224 13.72 15.07 -15.43
CA GLU A 224 15.10 15.13 -15.89
C GLU A 224 16.01 14.72 -14.72
N ALA A 225 17.08 13.97 -15.04
CA ALA A 225 18.10 13.63 -14.06
C ALA A 225 18.79 14.90 -13.54
N CYS A 226 19.08 14.96 -12.25
CA CYS A 226 19.88 16.05 -11.70
C CYS A 226 21.32 15.92 -12.19
N GLY A 227 21.72 16.82 -13.11
CA GLY A 227 23.08 16.91 -13.59
C GLY A 227 23.37 15.94 -14.73
N SER A 228 22.84 16.23 -15.91
CA SER A 228 23.50 15.81 -17.15
C SER A 228 24.85 16.51 -17.20
N ILE A 229 25.91 15.79 -16.83
CA ILE A 229 27.26 16.19 -17.20
C ILE A 229 27.32 15.98 -18.72
N VAL A 230 27.27 17.10 -19.47
CA VAL A 230 27.66 17.15 -20.88
C VAL A 230 29.17 16.99 -20.97
#